data_AF-A0A2A6NHK8-F1
#
_entry.id   AF-A0A2A6NHK8-F1
#
_cell.length_a   1.000
_cell.length_b   1.000
_cell.length_c   1.000
_cell.angle_alpha   90.00
_cell.angle_beta   90.00
_cell.angle_gamma   90.00
#
_symmetry.space_group_name_H-M   'P 1'
#
loop_
_entity.id
_entity.type
_entity.pdbx_description
1 polymer ?
#
loop_
_entity_poly.entity_id
_entity_poly.type
_entity_poly.pdbx_seq_one_letter_code
_entity_poly.pdbx_strand_id
1 'polypeptide(L)'
;MWGSALAIKWGAAKKAVTLNDGLGQGNNIAVFPTYVQGICAQLDLWRTSKNYRNKRFADAIAIWSGGNYVQSYINFCKARVPGLTENTIMNDAFWKSSMGIAFLKAQAWHEAGKQYPASDSDWTEAQKRVFSGVPTANTMKKAAGSVASVVPTAAAAHASGISLPVAIGIAAAIALVGFLVWKFKPHEATPDTPHLDLVTPTVEQPK
;
A
#
# COMPACT_ATOMS: atom_id res chain seq x y z
N MET A 1 12.50 1.53 -4.36
CA MET A 1 11.65 1.00 -3.26
C MET A 1 12.53 0.33 -2.22
N TRP A 2 12.38 0.70 -0.95
CA TRP A 2 13.13 0.12 0.15
C TRP A 2 12.71 -1.32 0.47
N GLY A 3 13.68 -2.14 0.91
CA GLY A 3 13.40 -3.43 1.52
C GLY A 3 12.50 -3.28 2.74
N SER A 4 11.29 -3.83 2.71
CA SER A 4 10.31 -3.67 3.80
C SER A 4 9.32 -4.84 3.84
N ALA A 5 8.59 -4.97 4.95
CA ALA A 5 7.50 -5.95 5.07
C ALA A 5 6.42 -5.76 3.98
N LEU A 6 6.16 -4.50 3.59
CA LEU A 6 5.24 -4.17 2.49
C LEU A 6 5.81 -4.66 1.15
N ALA A 7 7.09 -4.46 0.88
CA ALA A 7 7.72 -5.01 -0.33
C ALA A 7 7.65 -6.55 -0.35
N ILE A 8 7.91 -7.21 0.78
CA ILE A 8 7.84 -8.68 0.91
C ILE A 8 6.41 -9.17 0.70
N LYS A 9 5.38 -8.48 1.23
CA LYS A 9 3.96 -8.80 0.95
C LYS A 9 3.72 -8.94 -0.55
N TRP A 10 4.29 -8.05 -1.37
CA TRP A 10 4.14 -8.06 -2.82
C TRP A 10 5.11 -8.95 -3.58
N GLY A 11 5.99 -9.68 -2.89
CA GLY A 11 6.85 -10.68 -3.51
C GLY A 11 8.31 -10.26 -3.68
N ALA A 12 8.75 -9.20 -3.01
CA ALA A 12 10.18 -8.90 -2.93
C ALA A 12 10.95 -10.06 -2.27
N ALA A 13 12.22 -10.22 -2.65
CA ALA A 13 13.16 -11.07 -1.94
C ALA A 13 13.22 -10.68 -0.44
N LYS A 14 13.30 -11.68 0.45
CA LYS A 14 13.34 -11.45 1.91
C LYS A 14 14.56 -10.65 2.35
N LYS A 15 15.69 -10.87 1.67
CA LYS A 15 16.92 -10.09 1.87
C LYS A 15 16.93 -8.99 0.82
N ALA A 16 16.93 -7.75 1.30
CA ALA A 16 17.19 -6.59 0.46
C ALA A 16 18.65 -6.60 0.01
N VAL A 17 18.93 -5.95 -1.12
CA VAL A 17 20.29 -5.75 -1.60
C VAL A 17 20.76 -4.39 -1.12
N THR A 18 21.98 -4.32 -0.59
CA THR A 18 22.60 -3.04 -0.25
C THR A 18 23.09 -2.38 -1.53
N LEU A 19 22.62 -1.15 -1.78
CA LEU A 19 23.15 -0.31 -2.85
C LEU A 19 24.53 0.19 -2.44
N ASN A 20 25.53 -0.14 -3.26
CA ASN A 20 26.82 0.56 -3.26
C ASN A 20 26.69 1.79 -4.16
N ASP A 21 25.93 2.79 -3.71
CA ASP A 21 25.69 4.05 -4.43
C ASP A 21 26.87 5.03 -4.35
N GLY A 22 28.00 4.63 -3.74
CA GLY A 22 29.19 5.46 -3.58
C GLY A 22 29.03 6.58 -2.54
N LEU A 23 27.86 6.72 -1.91
CA LEU A 23 27.56 7.73 -0.90
C LEU A 23 27.65 7.18 0.53
N GLY A 24 27.94 5.89 0.69
CA GLY A 24 28.16 5.25 1.99
C GLY A 24 26.89 5.08 2.84
N GLN A 25 25.70 5.30 2.27
CA GLN A 25 24.44 5.30 3.03
C GLN A 25 23.91 3.90 3.34
N GLY A 26 24.45 2.84 2.71
CA GLY A 26 24.03 1.46 2.98
C GLY A 26 22.57 1.18 2.65
N ASN A 27 22.04 1.91 1.66
CA ASN A 27 20.62 1.92 1.34
C ASN A 27 20.14 0.55 0.84
N ASN A 28 19.11 -0.01 1.48
CA ASN A 28 18.60 -1.35 1.16
C ASN A 28 17.46 -1.31 0.15
N ILE A 29 17.69 -1.85 -1.05
CA ILE A 29 16.68 -1.91 -2.13
C ILE A 29 15.98 -3.27 -2.17
N ALA A 30 14.66 -3.23 -2.34
CA ALA A 30 13.86 -4.42 -2.59
C ALA A 30 14.08 -4.90 -4.03
N VAL A 31 14.29 -6.21 -4.22
CA VAL A 31 14.37 -6.84 -5.53
C VAL A 31 13.10 -7.65 -5.77
N PHE A 32 12.46 -7.43 -6.92
CA PHE A 32 11.21 -8.09 -7.29
C PHE A 32 11.43 -9.01 -8.50
N PRO A 33 10.78 -10.19 -8.53
CA PRO A 33 10.83 -11.09 -9.69
C PRO A 33 10.22 -10.50 -10.97
N THR A 34 9.24 -9.60 -10.84
CA THR A 34 8.53 -8.99 -11.97
C THR A 34 8.26 -7.50 -11.72
N TYR A 35 8.05 -6.74 -12.81
CA TYR A 35 7.65 -5.34 -12.72
C TYR A 35 6.32 -5.17 -11.98
N VAL A 36 5.32 -5.99 -12.29
CA VAL A 36 3.99 -5.95 -11.65
C VAL A 36 4.11 -5.95 -10.12
N GLN A 37 4.95 -6.82 -9.55
CA GLN A 37 5.15 -6.90 -8.10
C GLN A 37 5.79 -5.64 -7.51
N GLY A 38 6.80 -5.10 -8.18
CA GLY A 38 7.44 -3.85 -7.78
C GLY A 38 6.47 -2.67 -7.83
N ILE A 39 5.65 -2.60 -8.89
CA ILE A 39 4.63 -1.56 -9.06
C ILE A 39 3.52 -1.71 -8.01
N CYS A 40 3.05 -2.92 -7.71
CA CYS A 40 2.08 -3.15 -6.64
C CYS A 40 2.61 -2.66 -5.30
N ALA A 41 3.87 -2.97 -4.99
CA ALA A 41 4.50 -2.52 -3.76
C ALA A 41 4.55 -0.98 -3.71
N GLN A 42 4.99 -0.34 -4.80
CA GLN A 42 5.11 1.11 -4.88
C GLN A 42 3.75 1.80 -4.68
N LEU A 43 2.73 1.33 -5.39
CA LEU A 43 1.36 1.85 -5.28
C LEU A 43 0.79 1.63 -3.87
N ASP A 44 0.95 0.45 -3.29
CA ASP A 44 0.46 0.16 -1.94
C ASP A 44 1.16 1.02 -0.89
N LEU A 45 2.46 1.30 -1.04
CA LEU A 45 3.20 2.21 -0.17
C LEU A 45 2.60 3.61 -0.19
N TRP A 46 2.40 4.17 -1.38
CA TRP A 46 1.78 5.48 -1.57
C TRP A 46 0.37 5.55 -0.98
N ARG A 47 -0.42 4.51 -1.19
CA ARG A 47 -1.81 4.44 -0.79
C ARG A 47 -2.00 4.25 0.71
N THR A 48 -1.14 3.48 1.37
CA THR A 48 -1.39 3.01 2.76
C THR A 48 -0.46 3.63 3.80
N SER A 49 0.70 4.15 3.40
CA SER A 49 1.62 4.79 4.35
C SER A 49 1.06 6.10 4.88
N LYS A 50 1.16 6.31 6.19
CA LYS A 50 0.86 7.60 6.85
C LYS A 50 1.66 8.78 6.27
N ASN A 51 2.81 8.48 5.66
CA ASN A 51 3.70 9.49 5.07
C ASN A 51 3.17 10.03 3.74
N TYR A 52 2.24 9.34 3.08
CA TYR A 52 1.85 9.65 1.70
C TYR A 52 0.33 9.66 1.47
N ARG A 53 -0.40 8.79 2.18
CA ARG A 53 -1.83 8.61 2.02
C ARG A 53 -2.59 9.92 2.21
N ASN A 54 -3.45 10.24 1.24
CA ASN A 54 -4.33 11.41 1.25
C ASN A 54 -3.61 12.77 1.37
N LYS A 55 -2.29 12.82 1.15
CA LYS A 55 -1.56 14.09 1.11
C LYS A 55 -1.74 14.79 -0.23
N ARG A 56 -1.51 16.09 -0.23
CA ARG A 56 -1.26 16.85 -1.47
C ARG A 56 0.00 16.31 -2.13
N PHE A 57 0.02 16.28 -3.45
CA PHE A 57 1.14 15.84 -4.26
C PHE A 57 2.47 16.49 -3.83
N ALA A 58 2.49 17.81 -3.63
CA ALA A 58 3.71 18.52 -3.23
C ALA A 58 4.26 18.05 -1.88
N ASP A 59 3.39 17.94 -0.87
CA ASP A 59 3.78 17.51 0.48
C ASP A 59 4.32 16.07 0.47
N ALA A 60 3.70 15.22 -0.34
CA ALA A 60 4.07 13.82 -0.45
C ALA A 60 5.43 13.64 -1.16
N ILE A 61 5.74 14.47 -2.17
CA ILE A 61 7.06 14.50 -2.81
C ILE A 61 8.13 15.09 -1.91
N ALA A 62 7.82 16.13 -1.12
CA ALA A 62 8.77 16.68 -0.15
C ALA A 62 9.24 15.59 0.84
N ILE A 63 8.31 14.73 1.29
CA ILE A 63 8.64 13.58 2.15
C ILE A 63 9.41 12.52 1.36
N TRP A 64 8.94 12.14 0.17
CA TRP A 64 9.56 11.09 -0.64
C TRP A 64 11.04 11.38 -0.95
N SER A 65 11.35 12.64 -1.25
CA SER A 65 12.69 13.11 -1.60
C SER A 65 13.57 13.46 -0.39
N GLY A 66 13.05 13.36 0.83
CA GLY A 66 13.75 13.80 2.04
C GLY A 66 14.08 15.29 2.03
N GLY A 67 13.28 16.11 1.34
CA GLY A 67 13.51 17.55 1.17
C GLY A 67 14.52 17.93 0.07
N ASN A 68 15.08 16.97 -0.65
CA ASN A 68 16.09 17.23 -1.68
C ASN A 68 15.46 17.39 -3.06
N TYR A 69 15.87 18.42 -3.82
CA TYR A 69 15.44 18.63 -5.21
C TYR A 69 13.90 18.61 -5.43
N VAL A 70 13.13 18.97 -4.41
CA VAL A 70 11.66 18.84 -4.36
C VAL A 70 10.99 19.47 -5.59
N GLN A 71 11.32 20.74 -5.88
CA GLN A 71 10.69 21.46 -6.98
C GLN A 71 11.04 20.87 -8.35
N SER A 72 12.28 20.38 -8.52
CA SER A 72 12.69 19.71 -9.75
C SER A 72 11.88 18.44 -9.99
N TYR A 73 11.66 17.63 -8.94
CA TYR A 73 10.83 16.44 -9.01
C TYR A 73 9.36 16.80 -9.32
N ILE A 74 8.79 17.78 -8.63
CA ILE A 74 7.43 18.26 -8.89
C ILE A 74 7.26 18.67 -10.35
N ASN A 75 8.19 19.47 -10.88
CA ASN A 75 8.18 19.92 -12.26
C ASN A 75 8.30 18.74 -13.25
N PHE A 76 9.18 17.78 -12.96
CA PHE A 76 9.36 16.58 -13.79
C PHE A 76 8.06 15.78 -13.93
N CYS A 77 7.34 15.59 -12.82
CA CYS A 77 6.06 14.90 -12.80
C CYS A 77 4.95 15.69 -13.51
N LYS A 78 4.81 16.99 -13.24
CA LYS A 78 3.80 17.85 -13.90
C LYS A 78 3.95 17.86 -15.42
N ALA A 79 5.19 17.83 -15.92
CA ALA A 79 5.46 17.77 -17.36
C ALA A 79 5.00 16.45 -18.03
N ARG A 80 4.72 15.40 -17.26
CA ARG A 80 4.41 14.04 -17.76
C ARG A 80 3.04 13.52 -17.33
N VAL A 81 2.37 14.22 -16.41
CA VAL A 81 1.08 13.81 -15.85
C VAL A 81 0.07 14.92 -16.11
N PRO A 82 -0.74 14.80 -17.18
CA PRO A 82 -1.74 15.81 -17.52
C PRO A 82 -2.70 16.07 -16.36
N GLY A 83 -2.92 17.35 -16.04
CA GLY A 83 -3.82 17.78 -14.97
C GLY A 83 -3.27 17.62 -13.54
N LEU A 84 -2.04 17.13 -13.37
CA LEU A 84 -1.41 17.06 -12.04
C LEU A 84 -1.06 18.47 -11.55
N THR A 85 -1.48 18.78 -10.33
CA THR A 85 -1.13 20.02 -9.64
C THR A 85 -0.49 19.70 -8.30
N GLU A 86 0.20 20.67 -7.71
CA GLU A 86 0.77 20.56 -6.37
C GLU A 86 -0.29 20.26 -5.30
N ASN A 87 -1.55 20.65 -5.55
CA ASN A 87 -2.69 20.47 -4.66
C ASN A 87 -3.45 19.16 -4.89
N THR A 88 -3.09 18.38 -5.91
CA THR A 88 -3.77 17.11 -6.20
C THR A 88 -3.67 16.18 -4.98
N ILE A 89 -4.83 15.75 -4.46
CA ILE A 89 -4.88 14.85 -3.30
C ILE A 89 -4.67 13.41 -3.75
N MET A 90 -3.63 12.76 -3.21
CA MET A 90 -3.23 11.39 -3.56
C MET A 90 -4.06 10.35 -2.79
N ASN A 91 -5.38 10.40 -2.97
CA ASN A 91 -6.35 9.47 -2.37
C ASN A 91 -6.65 8.27 -3.27
N ASP A 92 -7.54 7.36 -2.82
CA ASP A 92 -7.91 6.18 -3.60
C ASP A 92 -8.53 6.51 -4.97
N ALA A 93 -9.22 7.64 -5.12
CA ALA A 93 -9.77 8.06 -6.41
C ALA A 93 -8.64 8.42 -7.39
N PHE A 94 -7.65 9.18 -6.94
CA PHE A 94 -6.43 9.45 -7.70
C PHE A 94 -5.71 8.16 -8.09
N TRP A 95 -5.48 7.27 -7.13
CA TRP A 95 -4.73 6.02 -7.34
C TRP A 95 -5.44 5.00 -8.24
N LYS A 96 -6.77 5.04 -8.34
CA LYS A 96 -7.57 4.23 -9.28
C LYS A 96 -7.67 4.85 -10.67
N SER A 97 -7.32 6.12 -10.84
CA SER A 97 -7.42 6.82 -12.12
C SER A 97 -6.23 6.55 -13.06
N SER A 98 -6.37 6.95 -14.32
CA SER A 98 -5.25 6.99 -15.28
C SER A 98 -4.15 7.97 -14.85
N MET A 99 -4.49 9.03 -14.12
CA MET A 99 -3.52 9.99 -13.57
C MET A 99 -2.60 9.35 -12.54
N GLY A 100 -3.13 8.42 -11.72
CA GLY A 100 -2.32 7.65 -10.77
C GLY A 100 -1.29 6.76 -11.48
N ILE A 101 -1.66 6.10 -12.57
CA ILE A 101 -0.72 5.32 -13.40
C ILE A 101 0.32 6.23 -14.04
N ALA A 102 -0.10 7.34 -14.64
CA ALA A 102 0.82 8.30 -15.27
C ALA A 102 1.84 8.84 -14.24
N PHE A 103 1.39 9.14 -13.02
CA PHE A 103 2.29 9.53 -11.93
C PHE A 103 3.29 8.43 -11.57
N LEU A 104 2.85 7.18 -11.39
CA LEU A 104 3.77 6.07 -11.08
C LEU A 104 4.85 5.88 -12.16
N LYS A 105 4.47 6.01 -13.44
CA LYS A 105 5.41 5.96 -14.57
C LYS A 105 6.42 7.12 -14.52
N ALA A 106 5.93 8.35 -14.30
CA ALA A 106 6.78 9.53 -14.20
C ALA A 106 7.76 9.43 -13.03
N GLN A 107 7.29 9.02 -11.86
CA GLN A 107 8.16 8.77 -10.72
C GLN A 107 9.19 7.68 -11.03
N ALA A 108 8.79 6.52 -11.57
CA ALA A 108 9.73 5.44 -11.87
C ALA A 108 10.80 5.88 -12.89
N TRP A 109 10.44 6.72 -13.85
CA TRP A 109 11.40 7.35 -14.75
C TRP A 109 12.37 8.24 -13.98
N HIS A 110 11.87 9.18 -13.18
CA HIS A 110 12.71 10.08 -12.40
C HIS A 110 13.74 9.31 -11.54
N GLU A 111 13.29 8.27 -10.83
CA GLU A 111 14.15 7.44 -9.97
C GLU A 111 15.16 6.60 -10.76
N ALA A 112 14.80 6.14 -11.97
CA ALA A 112 15.68 5.31 -12.80
C ALA A 112 16.63 6.14 -13.69
N GLY A 113 16.44 7.45 -13.78
CA GLY A 113 17.15 8.35 -14.71
C GLY A 113 16.82 8.13 -16.20
N LYS A 114 15.94 7.18 -16.51
CA LYS A 114 15.50 6.81 -17.86
C LYS A 114 14.09 6.26 -17.82
N GLN A 115 13.42 6.20 -18.97
CA GLN A 115 12.10 5.61 -19.05
C GLN A 115 12.13 4.18 -18.49
N TYR A 116 11.23 3.92 -17.53
CA TYR A 116 11.17 2.62 -16.88
C TYR A 116 10.60 1.57 -17.84
N PRO A 117 11.24 0.41 -18.02
CA PRO A 117 10.93 -0.53 -19.12
C PRO A 117 9.68 -1.40 -18.89
N ALA A 118 8.88 -1.14 -17.85
CA ALA A 118 7.64 -1.87 -17.61
C ALA A 118 6.56 -1.50 -18.64
N SER A 119 5.86 -2.50 -19.17
CA SER A 119 4.81 -2.31 -20.18
C SER A 119 3.56 -1.67 -19.58
N ASP A 120 2.72 -1.04 -20.42
CA ASP A 120 1.44 -0.45 -20.00
C ASP A 120 0.53 -1.46 -19.29
N SER A 121 0.52 -2.72 -19.76
CA SER A 121 -0.25 -3.79 -19.12
C SER A 121 0.25 -4.11 -17.72
N ASP A 122 1.57 -4.02 -17.45
CA ASP A 122 2.10 -4.26 -16.11
C ASP A 122 1.58 -3.23 -15.10
N TRP A 123 1.49 -1.96 -15.50
CA TRP A 123 0.96 -0.88 -14.65
C TRP A 123 -0.52 -1.06 -14.35
N THR A 124 -1.32 -1.37 -15.37
CA THR A 124 -2.77 -1.60 -15.21
C THR A 124 -3.05 -2.84 -14.37
N GLU A 125 -2.33 -3.94 -14.61
CA GLU A 125 -2.46 -5.17 -13.82
C GLU A 125 -2.06 -4.94 -12.36
N ALA A 126 -0.98 -4.20 -12.12
CA ALA A 126 -0.55 -3.87 -10.77
C ALA A 126 -1.60 -3.03 -10.01
N GLN A 127 -2.18 -2.02 -10.67
CA GLN A 127 -3.26 -1.22 -10.11
C GLN A 127 -4.47 -2.09 -9.74
N LYS A 128 -4.91 -2.95 -10.68
CA LYS A 128 -6.01 -3.90 -10.45
C LYS A 128 -5.74 -4.78 -9.23
N ARG A 129 -4.54 -5.35 -9.11
CA ARG A 129 -4.16 -6.22 -7.98
C ARG A 129 -4.23 -5.50 -6.65
N VAL A 130 -3.66 -4.29 -6.54
CA VAL A 130 -3.67 -3.51 -5.29
C VAL A 130 -5.10 -3.21 -4.83
N PHE A 131 -6.02 -2.93 -5.76
CA PHE A 131 -7.41 -2.62 -5.45
C PHE A 131 -8.37 -3.82 -5.43
N SER A 132 -7.91 -5.02 -5.78
CA SER A 132 -8.77 -6.22 -5.88
C SER A 132 -9.31 -6.72 -4.55
N GLY A 133 -8.68 -6.37 -3.43
CA GLY A 133 -8.98 -6.94 -2.11
C GLY A 133 -8.56 -8.40 -1.94
N VAL A 134 -8.01 -9.03 -2.99
CA VAL A 134 -7.52 -10.42 -2.94
C VAL A 134 -6.20 -10.48 -2.17
N PRO A 135 -6.08 -11.31 -1.12
CA PRO A 135 -4.83 -11.45 -0.38
C PRO A 135 -3.69 -11.94 -1.28
N THR A 136 -2.49 -11.40 -1.08
CA THR A 136 -1.29 -11.85 -1.81
C THR A 136 -0.91 -13.28 -1.41
N ALA A 137 -0.19 -13.99 -2.28
CA ALA A 137 0.31 -15.34 -1.97
C ALA A 137 1.16 -15.37 -0.68
N ASN A 138 1.93 -14.32 -0.41
CA ASN A 138 2.73 -14.22 0.81
C ASN A 138 1.87 -13.94 2.06
N THR A 139 0.78 -13.18 1.92
CA THR A 139 -0.22 -13.01 2.97
C THR A 139 -0.88 -14.35 3.31
N MET A 140 -1.28 -15.12 2.29
CA MET A 140 -1.90 -16.44 2.47
C MET A 140 -0.94 -17.45 3.12
N LYS A 141 0.32 -17.50 2.69
CA LYS A 141 1.35 -18.36 3.30
C LYS A 141 1.58 -18.04 4.77
N LYS A 142 1.60 -16.75 5.13
CA LYS A 142 1.73 -16.32 6.53
C LYS A 142 0.52 -16.76 7.36
N ALA A 143 -0.69 -16.58 6.83
CA ALA A 143 -1.92 -17.01 7.50
C ALA A 143 -1.96 -18.53 7.73
N ALA A 144 -1.60 -19.32 6.72
CA ALA A 144 -1.54 -20.79 6.82
C ALA A 144 -0.52 -21.26 7.88
N GLY A 145 0.67 -20.63 7.93
CA GLY A 145 1.67 -20.91 8.97
C GLY A 145 1.19 -20.58 10.38
N SER A 146 0.45 -19.47 10.55
CA SER A 146 -0.14 -19.10 11.84
C SER A 146 -1.23 -20.08 12.29
N VAL A 147 -2.06 -20.60 11.38
CA VAL A 147 -3.07 -21.61 11.72
C VAL A 147 -2.40 -22.92 12.14
N ALA A 148 -1.33 -23.35 11.47
CA ALA A 148 -0.57 -24.54 11.86
C ALA A 148 0.04 -24.45 13.27
N SER A 149 0.47 -23.25 13.71
CA SER A 149 0.97 -23.02 15.08
C SER A 149 -0.10 -22.97 16.16
N VAL A 150 -1.39 -22.95 15.79
CA VAL A 150 -2.54 -23.06 16.72
C VAL A 150 -3.04 -24.52 16.81
N VAL A 151 -2.44 -25.45 16.06
CA VAL A 151 -2.73 -26.90 16.16
C VAL A 151 -1.80 -27.68 17.12
N PRO A 152 -1.22 -27.17 18.22
CA PRO A 152 -0.80 -28.04 19.30
C PRO A 152 -1.98 -28.24 20.27
N THR A 153 -3.17 -28.53 19.77
CA THR A 153 -4.31 -28.93 20.62
C THR A 153 -4.98 -30.23 20.16
N ALA A 154 -4.61 -30.78 19.00
CA ALA A 154 -4.99 -32.15 18.66
C ALA A 154 -4.22 -33.19 19.52
N ALA A 155 -2.98 -32.88 19.89
CA ALA A 155 -2.23 -33.69 20.86
C ALA A 155 -2.78 -33.57 22.28
N ALA A 156 -3.39 -32.43 22.65
CA ALA A 156 -4.06 -32.26 23.94
C ALA A 156 -5.48 -32.87 23.99
N ALA A 157 -6.17 -33.00 22.85
CA ALA A 157 -7.48 -33.65 22.76
C ALA A 157 -7.41 -35.18 23.03
N HIS A 158 -6.26 -35.81 22.75
CA HIS A 158 -6.01 -37.19 23.16
C HIS A 158 -5.89 -37.35 24.69
N ALA A 159 -5.56 -36.27 25.42
CA ALA A 159 -5.51 -36.28 26.88
C ALA A 159 -6.89 -36.04 27.54
N SER A 160 -7.92 -35.63 26.79
CA SER A 160 -9.26 -35.32 27.31
C SER A 160 -10.38 -36.24 26.80
N GLY A 161 -10.06 -37.29 26.05
CA GLY A 161 -11.03 -38.31 25.62
C GLY A 161 -12.02 -37.84 24.54
N ILE A 162 -11.74 -36.73 23.84
CA ILE A 162 -12.59 -36.23 22.76
C ILE A 162 -12.18 -36.93 21.45
N SER A 163 -13.13 -37.60 20.81
CA SER A 163 -12.85 -38.31 19.56
C SER A 163 -12.47 -37.35 18.43
N LEU A 164 -11.56 -37.80 17.57
CA LEU A 164 -11.03 -37.03 16.44
C LEU A 164 -12.11 -36.37 15.55
N PRO A 165 -13.27 -37.00 15.27
CA PRO A 165 -14.34 -36.36 14.50
C PRO A 165 -14.97 -35.15 15.20
N VAL A 166 -15.10 -35.20 16.52
CA VAL A 166 -15.68 -34.10 17.32
C VAL A 166 -14.70 -32.92 17.38
N ALA A 167 -13.41 -33.21 17.56
CA ALA A 167 -12.37 -32.17 17.53
C ALA A 167 -12.28 -31.45 16.17
N ILE A 168 -12.41 -32.19 15.07
CA ILE A 168 -12.46 -31.63 13.71
C ILE A 168 -13.73 -30.78 13.51
N GLY A 169 -14.89 -31.24 14.00
CA GLY A 169 -16.14 -30.49 13.93
C GLY A 169 -16.09 -29.15 14.66
N ILE A 170 -15.49 -29.12 15.86
CA ILE A 170 -15.30 -27.88 16.64
C ILE A 170 -14.35 -26.91 15.93
N ALA A 171 -13.22 -27.41 15.41
CA ALA A 171 -12.28 -26.58 14.68
C ALA A 171 -12.89 -25.96 13.41
N ALA A 172 -13.71 -26.73 12.68
CA ALA A 172 -14.43 -26.25 11.50
C ALA A 172 -15.47 -25.18 11.87
N ALA A 173 -16.21 -25.36 12.97
CA ALA A 173 -17.18 -24.38 13.45
C ALA A 173 -16.51 -23.06 13.88
N ILE A 174 -15.39 -23.13 14.60
CA ILE A 174 -14.63 -21.95 15.01
C ILE A 174 -14.07 -21.19 13.79
N ALA A 175 -13.54 -21.92 12.80
CA ALA A 175 -13.06 -21.32 11.56
C ALA A 175 -14.19 -20.63 10.77
N LEU A 176 -15.39 -21.24 10.72
CA LEU A 176 -16.56 -20.68 10.06
C LEU A 176 -17.03 -19.39 10.76
N VAL A 177 -17.09 -19.39 12.09
CA VAL A 177 -17.46 -18.19 12.88
C VAL A 177 -16.43 -17.08 12.69
N GLY A 178 -15.13 -17.39 12.73
CA GLY A 178 -14.08 -16.42 12.45
C GLY A 178 -14.18 -15.80 11.05
N PHE A 179 -14.48 -16.63 10.04
CA PHE A 179 -14.71 -16.17 8.67
C PHE A 179 -15.94 -15.26 8.55
N LEU A 180 -17.05 -15.63 9.20
CA LEU A 180 -18.28 -14.83 9.19
C LEU A 180 -18.08 -13.48 9.90
N VAL A 181 -17.41 -13.46 11.06
CA VAL A 181 -17.08 -12.21 11.77
C VAL A 181 -16.18 -11.31 10.93
N TRP A 182 -15.18 -11.87 10.24
CA TRP A 182 -14.33 -11.10 9.31
C TRP A 182 -15.12 -10.58 8.10
N LYS A 183 -15.98 -11.41 7.51
CA LYS A 183 -16.74 -11.08 6.29
C LYS A 183 -17.81 -10.02 6.51
N PHE A 184 -18.38 -9.97 7.71
CA PHE A 184 -19.46 -9.07 8.10
C PHE A 184 -19.04 -8.00 9.11
N LYS A 185 -17.75 -7.83 9.40
CA LYS A 185 -17.27 -6.74 10.25
C LYS A 185 -17.65 -5.40 9.59
N PRO A 186 -18.53 -4.58 10.20
CA PRO A 186 -18.87 -3.29 9.63
C PRO A 186 -17.61 -2.42 9.61
N HIS A 187 -17.35 -1.78 8.47
CA HIS A 187 -16.34 -0.73 8.40
C HIS A 187 -16.80 0.42 9.28
N GLU A 188 -15.99 0.80 10.26
CA GLU A 188 -16.28 2.01 11.04
C GLU A 188 -16.34 3.20 10.10
N ALA A 189 -17.46 3.91 10.13
CA ALA A 189 -17.59 5.21 9.50
C ALA A 189 -16.59 6.13 10.20
N THR A 190 -15.65 6.69 9.44
CA THR A 190 -14.81 7.79 9.91
C THR A 190 -15.72 8.89 10.44
N PRO A 191 -15.46 9.47 11.62
CA PRO A 191 -16.22 10.62 12.09
C PRO A 191 -16.09 11.76 11.08
N ASP A 192 -17.22 12.21 10.54
CA ASP A 192 -17.30 13.48 9.80
C ASP A 192 -16.77 14.58 10.72
N THR A 193 -15.59 15.08 10.40
CA THR A 193 -15.09 16.31 11.02
C THR A 193 -15.88 17.43 10.38
N PRO A 194 -16.66 18.23 11.12
CA PRO A 194 -17.43 19.32 10.52
C PRO A 194 -16.48 20.32 9.89
N HIS A 195 -16.74 20.68 8.62
CA HIS A 195 -16.09 21.81 7.96
C HIS A 195 -16.43 23.09 8.74
N LEU A 196 -15.45 23.65 9.45
CA LEU A 196 -15.45 25.06 9.80
C LEU A 196 -15.11 25.82 8.53
N ASP A 197 -16.12 26.41 7.88
CA ASP A 197 -16.00 27.62 7.03
C ASP A 197 -17.40 28.10 6.61
N LEU A 198 -18.13 28.66 7.56
CA LEU A 198 -19.13 29.72 7.32
C LEU A 198 -18.89 30.82 8.34
N VAL A 199 -17.84 31.60 8.14
CA VAL A 199 -17.72 32.94 8.71
C VAL A 199 -17.50 33.90 7.55
N THR A 200 -18.59 34.39 6.99
CA THR A 200 -18.62 35.63 6.21
C THR A 200 -18.16 36.78 7.11
N PRO A 201 -17.15 37.58 6.73
CA PRO A 201 -16.97 38.88 7.33
C PRO A 201 -18.06 39.83 6.80
N THR A 202 -18.98 40.20 7.67
CA THR A 202 -19.87 41.36 7.45
C THR A 202 -18.99 42.61 7.40
N VAL A 203 -18.85 43.20 6.21
CA VAL A 203 -18.26 44.53 6.06
C VAL A 203 -19.31 45.55 6.47
N GLU A 204 -19.12 46.13 7.65
CA GLU A 204 -19.84 47.31 8.13
C GLU A 204 -19.36 48.54 7.35
N GLN A 205 -20.29 49.24 6.69
CA GLN A 205 -20.05 50.54 6.04
C GLN A 205 -20.30 51.66 7.07
N PRO A 206 -19.34 52.57 7.34
CA PRO A 206 -19.66 53.83 7.97
C PRO A 206 -20.01 54.92 6.93
N LYS A 207 -20.98 55.74 7.32
CA LYS A 207 -21.57 56.90 6.62
C LYS A 207 -20.55 57.90 6.08
#